data_AF-A0A2S6TST5-F1
#
_entry.id   AF-A0A2S6TST5-F1
#
_cell.length_a   1.000
_cell.length_b   1.000
_cell.length_c   1.000
_cell.angle_alpha   90.00
_cell.angle_beta   90.00
_cell.angle_gamma   90.00
#
_symmetry.space_group_name_H-M   'P 1'
#
loop_
_entity.id
_entity.type
_entity.pdbx_description
1 polymer ?
#
loop_
_entity_poly.entity_id
_entity_poly.type
_entity_poly.pdbx_seq_one_letter_code
_entity_poly.pdbx_strand_id
1 'polypeptide(L)' 'MNLHQMLLARAEENLLIRVALIGAGKFGSMFLAQALHTPGLHVLGVADLSVDRARAALLATGWPK' A
#
# COMPACT_ATOMS: atom_id res chain seq x y z
N MET A 1 -10.61 -17.88 10.24
CA MET A 1 -10.77 -16.57 9.56
C MET A 1 -10.19 -16.69 8.16
N ASN A 2 -10.95 -16.43 7.09
CA ASN A 2 -10.59 -16.69 5.68
C ASN A 2 -10.27 -15.42 4.87
N LEU A 3 -9.91 -14.32 5.55
CA LEU A 3 -9.73 -12.99 4.93
C LEU A 3 -8.73 -12.97 3.78
N HIS A 4 -7.64 -13.74 3.86
CA HIS A 4 -6.67 -13.82 2.77
C HIS A 4 -7.27 -14.41 1.49
N GLN A 5 -8.05 -15.51 1.63
CA GLN A 5 -8.74 -16.13 0.50
C GLN A 5 -9.80 -15.20 -0.10
N MET A 6 -10.55 -14.49 0.75
CA MET A 6 -11.51 -13.48 0.29
C MET A 6 -10.83 -12.34 -0.48
N LEU A 7 -9.64 -11.90 -0.06
CA LEU A 7 -8.90 -10.85 -0.75
C LEU A 7 -8.38 -11.30 -2.12
N LEU A 8 -7.90 -12.54 -2.23
CA LEU A 8 -7.47 -13.12 -3.51
C LEU A 8 -8.64 -13.23 -4.50
N ALA A 9 -9.80 -13.72 -4.06
CA ALA A 9 -11.01 -13.78 -4.90
C ALA A 9 -11.41 -12.39 -5.44
N ARG A 10 -11.33 -11.35 -4.59
CA ARG A 10 -11.57 -9.96 -5.03
C ARG A 10 -10.55 -9.49 -6.08
N ALA A 11 -9.29 -9.92 -5.97
CA ALA A 11 -8.26 -9.58 -6.92
C ALA A 11 -8.54 -10.21 -8.30
N GLU A 12 -8.98 -11.47 -8.33
CA GLU A 12 -9.37 -12.18 -9.55
C GLU A 12 -10.57 -11.53 -10.24
N GLU A 13 -11.53 -11.03 -9.46
CA GLU A 13 -12.70 -10.28 -9.95
C GLU A 13 -12.41 -8.80 -10.28
N ASN A 14 -11.15 -8.37 -10.16
CA ASN A 14 -10.72 -6.97 -10.36
C ASN A 14 -11.42 -5.96 -9.41
N LEU A 15 -11.88 -6.42 -8.25
CA LEU A 15 -12.54 -5.65 -7.19
C LEU A 15 -11.57 -5.30 -6.05
N LEU A 16 -10.44 -4.70 -6.41
CA LEU A 16 -9.36 -4.36 -5.47
C LEU A 16 -9.83 -3.47 -4.31
N ILE A 17 -9.30 -3.73 -3.11
CA ILE A 17 -9.45 -2.83 -1.96
C ILE A 17 -8.50 -1.64 -2.16
N ARG A 18 -9.07 -0.44 -2.25
CA ARG A 18 -8.31 0.79 -2.48
C ARG A 18 -8.03 1.48 -1.14
N VAL A 19 -6.76 1.81 -0.91
CA VAL A 19 -6.29 2.41 0.34
C VAL A 19 -5.63 3.75 0.05
N ALA A 20 -6.01 4.78 0.81
CA ALA A 20 -5.26 6.02 0.91
C ALA A 20 -4.45 5.99 2.22
N LEU A 21 -3.15 6.26 2.12
CA LEU A 21 -2.27 6.36 3.28
C LEU A 21 -2.01 7.82 3.61
N ILE A 22 -2.23 8.22 4.87
CA ILE A 22 -1.89 9.56 5.36
C ILE A 22 -0.72 9.42 6.34
N GLY A 23 0.44 9.94 5.93
CA GLY A 23 1.71 9.87 6.63
C GLY A 23 2.58 8.70 6.17
N ALA A 24 3.75 9.02 5.62
CA ALA A 24 4.80 8.08 5.20
C ALA A 24 5.96 8.02 6.22
N GLY A 25 5.67 8.25 7.50
CA GLY A 25 6.59 8.03 8.61
C GLY A 25 6.73 6.53 8.95
N LYS A 26 7.25 6.20 10.14
CA LYS A 26 7.58 4.81 10.54
C LYS A 26 6.48 3.78 10.22
N PHE A 27 5.25 4.03 10.65
CA PHE A 27 4.15 3.09 10.41
C PHE A 27 3.66 3.08 8.97
N GLY A 28 3.66 4.24 8.31
CA GLY A 28 3.35 4.35 6.90
C GLY A 28 4.32 3.55 6.04
N SER A 29 5.63 3.66 6.30
CA SER A 29 6.65 2.87 5.62
C SER A 29 6.52 1.37 5.89
N MET A 30 6.21 0.97 7.14
CA MET A 30 5.94 -0.45 7.45
C MET A 30 4.74 -0.99 6.66
N PHE A 31 3.66 -0.21 6.57
CA PHE A 31 2.51 -0.57 5.75
C PHE A 31 2.86 -0.65 4.26
N LEU A 32 3.58 0.35 3.72
CA LEU A 32 4.01 0.38 2.32
C LEU A 32 4.88 -0.82 1.94
N ALA A 33 5.79 -1.25 2.83
CA ALA A 33 6.61 -2.43 2.60
C ALA A 33 5.77 -3.72 2.51
N GLN A 34 4.74 -3.85 3.35
CA GLN A 34 3.85 -5.02 3.32
C GLN A 34 2.84 -4.98 2.17
N ALA A 35 2.37 -3.79 1.80
CA ALA A 35 1.33 -3.59 0.79
C ALA A 35 1.73 -4.17 -0.58
N LEU A 36 3.00 -4.09 -0.97
CA LEU A 36 3.53 -4.69 -2.21
C LEU A 36 3.34 -6.22 -2.27
N HIS A 37 3.30 -6.87 -1.11
CA HIS A 37 3.15 -8.32 -0.98
C HIS A 37 1.71 -8.75 -0.70
N THR A 38 0.73 -7.85 -0.90
CA THR A 38 -0.68 -8.09 -0.57
C THR A 38 -1.54 -7.98 -1.82
N PRO A 39 -1.63 -9.03 -2.66
CA PRO A 39 -2.49 -9.03 -3.84
C PRO A 39 -3.94 -8.72 -3.47
N GLY A 40 -4.62 -7.94 -4.31
CA GLY A 40 -5.98 -7.45 -4.01
C GLY A 40 -6.03 -6.13 -3.26
N LEU A 41 -4.90 -5.63 -2.75
CA LEU A 41 -4.77 -4.29 -2.17
C LEU A 41 -4.13 -3.34 -3.19
N HIS A 42 -4.70 -2.14 -3.31
CA HIS A 42 -4.19 -1.07 -4.16
C HIS A 42 -4.02 0.20 -3.32
N VAL A 43 -2.77 0.62 -3.11
CA VAL A 43 -2.49 1.94 -2.53
C VAL A 43 -2.73 2.99 -3.61
N LEU A 44 -3.86 3.69 -3.49
CA LEU A 44 -4.31 4.66 -4.50
C LEU A 44 -3.56 5.99 -4.38
N GLY A 45 -3.13 6.34 -3.17
CA GLY A 45 -2.41 7.58 -2.91
C GLY A 45 -1.79 7.63 -1.53
N VAL A 46 -0.72 8.42 -1.42
CA VAL A 46 -0.04 8.73 -0.17
C VAL A 46 -0.05 10.24 0.02
N ALA A 47 -0.58 10.71 1.15
CA ALA A 47 -0.54 12.10 1.55
C ALA A 47 0.48 12.27 2.69
N ASP A 48 1.35 13.25 2.59
CA ASP A 48 2.32 13.60 3.64
C ASP A 48 2.56 15.11 3.64
N LEU A 49 2.99 15.66 4.77
CA LEU A 49 3.38 17.07 4.87
C LEU A 49 4.66 17.36 4.05
N SER A 50 5.48 16.35 3.79
CA SER A 50 6.66 16.45 2.94
C SER A 50 6.60 15.41 1.81
N VAL A 51 6.36 15.90 0.58
CA VAL A 51 6.31 15.05 -0.62
C VAL A 51 7.64 14.33 -0.85
N ASP A 52 8.77 15.00 -0.63
CA ASP A 52 10.10 14.40 -0.79
C ASP A 52 10.33 13.25 0.18
N ARG A 53 9.88 13.40 1.43
CA ARG A 53 9.93 12.32 2.43
C ARG A 53 9.05 11.14 2.02
N ALA A 54 7.84 11.40 1.53
CA ALA A 54 6.96 10.34 1.06
C ALA A 54 7.55 9.58 -0.13
N ARG A 55 8.16 10.29 -1.10
CA ARG A 55 8.88 9.67 -2.22
C ARG A 55 10.05 8.82 -1.76
N ALA A 56 10.87 9.33 -0.83
CA ALA A 56 11.98 8.58 -0.27
C ALA A 56 11.51 7.31 0.46
N ALA A 57 10.40 7.39 1.21
CA ALA A 57 9.79 6.24 1.88
C ALA A 57 9.27 5.19 0.90
N LEU A 58 8.59 5.60 -0.18
CA LEU A 58 8.14 4.71 -1.25
C LEU A 58 9.33 3.95 -1.86
N LEU A 59 10.39 4.66 -2.25
CA LEU A 59 11.60 4.04 -2.80
C LEU A 59 12.28 3.09 -1.81
N ALA A 60 12.44 3.52 -0.55
CA ALA A 60 13.05 2.70 0.51
C ALA A 60 12.24 1.44 0.84
N THR A 61 10.95 1.44 0.54
CA THR A 61 10.04 0.30 0.76
C THR A 61 9.80 -0.54 -0.50
N GLY A 62 10.54 -0.27 -1.58
CA GLY A 62 10.54 -1.08 -2.80
C GLY A 62 9.51 -0.67 -3.85
N TRP A 63 8.83 0.46 -3.69
CA TRP A 63 7.89 0.96 -4.69
C TRP A 63 8.62 1.52 -5.92
N PRO A 64 8.11 1.27 -7.14
CA PRO A 64 8.67 1.83 -8.35
C PRO A 64 8.47 3.36 -8.43
N LYS A 65 9.28 4.02 -9.26
CA LYS A 65 9.23 5.47 -9.50
C LYS A 65 8.16 5.84 -10.53
#